data_AF-A0A2T2T2I6-F1
#
_entry.id   AF-A0A2T2T2I6-F1
#
_cell.length_a   1.000
_cell.length_b   1.000
_cell.length_c   1.000
_cell.angle_alpha   90.00
_cell.angle_beta   90.00
_cell.angle_gamma   90.00
#
_symmetry.space_group_name_H-M   'P 1'
#
loop_
_entity.id
_entity.type
_entity.pdbx_description
1 polymer ?
#
loop_
_entity_poly.entity_id
_entity_poly.type
_entity_poly.pdbx_seq_one_letter_code
_entity_poly.pdbx_strand_id
1 'polypeptide(L)'
;MALRLVDIYHPDADEALQLPDDTYDVLGHWTYAIDDEQRVDRVLLEVDETESFLDWVDETVRTEYRVVLQSVEATLPRPEVEDEEEADADDENEDVSVGRIGRAELYEYARDAANVSGYYYAMTALSVIVAAGGMLRDQTAVVIGAMVIAPLIGPNLALALGTTLGDTELLGRAGWANLAGV
;
A
#
# COMPACT_ATOMS: atom_id res chain seq x y z
N MET A 1 9.23 -3.19 13.19
CA MET A 1 9.17 -1.94 12.43
C MET A 1 9.17 -2.22 10.92
N ALA A 2 8.19 -1.69 10.19
CA ALA A 2 8.13 -1.81 8.73
C ALA A 2 8.76 -0.56 8.10
N LEU A 3 9.56 -0.74 7.04
CA LEU A 3 10.31 0.35 6.42
C LEU A 3 9.83 0.63 4.99
N ARG A 4 10.05 1.87 4.55
CA ARG A 4 9.82 2.34 3.19
C ARG A 4 11.05 3.05 2.64
N LEU A 5 11.36 2.76 1.39
CA LEU A 5 12.33 3.49 0.61
C LEU A 5 11.58 4.44 -0.33
N VAL A 6 11.86 5.72 -0.19
CA VAL A 6 11.24 6.79 -0.98
C VAL A 6 12.30 7.39 -1.89
N ASP A 7 12.13 7.24 -3.20
CA ASP A 7 12.95 7.88 -4.22
C ASP A 7 12.22 9.11 -4.78
N ILE A 8 12.82 10.28 -4.65
CA ILE A 8 12.29 11.56 -5.11
C ILE A 8 13.13 12.02 -6.30
N TYR A 9 12.57 11.93 -7.50
CA TYR A 9 13.19 12.41 -8.73
C TYR A 9 12.78 13.87 -8.97
N HIS A 10 13.75 14.77 -9.13
CA HIS A 10 13.50 16.19 -9.40
C HIS A 10 14.62 16.81 -10.26
N PRO A 11 14.39 17.97 -10.91
CA PRO A 11 15.43 18.69 -11.65
C PRO A 11 16.62 19.06 -10.76
N ASP A 12 17.84 19.01 -11.33
CA ASP A 12 19.04 19.47 -10.65
C ASP A 12 19.04 21.00 -10.57
N ALA A 13 18.86 21.52 -9.36
CA ALA A 13 18.86 22.95 -9.06
C ALA A 13 20.14 23.40 -8.35
N ASP A 14 21.25 22.64 -8.48
CA ASP A 14 22.55 22.86 -7.83
C ASP A 14 22.53 22.79 -6.28
N GLU A 15 21.36 22.61 -5.64
CA GLU A 15 21.19 22.39 -4.21
C GLU A 15 20.60 20.99 -3.95
N ALA A 16 21.12 20.29 -2.93
CA ALA A 16 20.54 19.03 -2.45
C ALA A 16 19.26 19.32 -1.66
N LEU A 17 18.26 18.43 -1.75
CA LEU A 17 17.06 18.53 -0.94
C LEU A 17 17.46 18.42 0.54
N GLN A 18 17.24 19.50 1.30
CA GLN A 18 17.50 19.50 2.74
C GLN A 18 16.26 18.93 3.43
N LEU A 19 16.39 17.71 3.94
CA LEU A 19 15.39 17.10 4.80
C LEU A 19 15.27 17.91 6.10
N PRO A 20 14.08 18.07 6.67
CA PRO A 20 13.91 18.70 7.97
C PRO A 20 14.64 17.86 9.04
N ASP A 21 15.61 18.44 9.71
CA ASP A 21 16.31 17.80 10.83
C ASP A 21 15.29 17.44 11.93
N ASP A 22 15.45 16.26 12.54
CA ASP A 22 14.70 15.77 13.71
C ASP A 22 13.17 15.60 13.54
N THR A 23 12.63 15.70 12.32
CA THR A 23 11.18 15.57 12.09
C THR A 23 10.74 14.13 11.83
N TYR A 24 11.60 13.32 11.24
CA TYR A 24 11.29 11.95 10.82
C TYR A 24 12.38 11.01 11.33
N ASP A 25 12.02 9.79 11.69
CA ASP A 25 13.01 8.73 11.91
C ASP A 25 13.57 8.26 10.55
N VAL A 26 14.57 8.99 10.08
CA VAL A 26 15.26 8.71 8.82
C VAL A 26 16.46 7.80 9.11
N LEU A 27 16.33 6.53 8.73
CA LEU A 27 17.40 5.55 8.84
C LEU A 27 18.51 5.77 7.80
N GLY A 28 18.22 6.50 6.72
CA GLY A 28 19.24 6.88 5.74
C GLY A 28 18.73 7.83 4.67
N HIS A 29 19.61 8.74 4.23
CA HIS A 29 19.39 9.68 3.14
C HIS A 29 20.59 9.68 2.20
N TRP A 30 20.32 9.56 0.90
CA TRP A 30 21.33 9.60 -0.14
C TRP A 30 20.84 10.44 -1.31
N THR A 31 21.68 11.35 -1.79
CA THR A 31 21.41 12.15 -2.99
C THR A 31 22.31 11.70 -4.13
N TYR A 32 21.72 11.42 -5.30
CA TYR A 32 22.43 11.02 -6.51
C TYR A 32 22.07 11.97 -7.66
N ALA A 33 23.06 12.37 -8.47
CA ALA A 33 22.79 12.98 -9.78
C ALA A 33 22.64 11.86 -10.82
N ILE A 34 21.54 11.88 -11.58
CA ILE A 34 21.33 10.94 -12.70
C ILE A 34 22.10 11.44 -13.93
N ASP A 35 21.98 12.73 -14.21
CA ASP A 35 22.64 13.48 -15.27
C ASP A 35 22.74 14.96 -14.85
N ASP A 36 23.13 15.85 -15.77
CA ASP A 36 23.28 17.29 -15.51
C ASP A 36 21.93 18.02 -15.32
N GLU A 37 20.80 17.34 -15.52
CA GLU A 37 19.44 17.91 -15.47
C GLU A 37 18.59 17.31 -14.36
N GLN A 38 18.90 16.10 -13.86
CA GLN A 38 18.07 15.37 -12.89
C GLN A 38 18.85 14.80 -11.69
N ARG A 39 18.19 14.86 -10.54
CA ARG A 39 18.64 14.31 -9.26
C ARG A 39 17.62 13.37 -8.65
N VAL A 40 18.11 12.47 -7.79
CA VAL A 40 17.31 11.58 -6.95
C VAL A 40 17.73 11.70 -5.49
N ASP A 41 16.78 12.04 -4.64
CA ASP A 41 16.89 11.88 -3.19
C ASP A 41 16.23 10.58 -2.76
N ARG A 42 17.04 9.66 -2.24
CA ARG A 42 16.62 8.38 -1.70
C ARG A 42 16.58 8.47 -0.18
N VAL A 43 15.42 8.23 0.40
CA VAL A 43 15.18 8.30 1.83
C VAL A 43 14.64 6.97 2.33
N LEU A 44 15.27 6.41 3.37
CA LEU A 44 14.81 5.22 4.07
C LEU A 44 14.20 5.69 5.39
N LEU A 45 12.91 5.43 5.58
CA LEU A 45 12.16 5.85 6.76
C LEU A 45 11.17 4.76 7.19
N GLU A 46 10.62 4.94 8.39
CA GLU A 46 9.54 4.14 8.90
C GLU A 46 8.23 4.35 8.13
N VAL A 47 7.42 3.29 8.11
CA VAL A 47 6.07 3.34 7.53
C VAL A 47 5.20 4.41 8.19
N ASP A 48 5.32 4.61 9.51
CA ASP A 48 4.49 5.56 10.25
C ASP A 48 4.76 7.03 9.86
N GLU A 49 6.01 7.32 9.48
CA GLU A 49 6.46 8.64 9.03
C GLU A 49 6.20 8.88 7.54
N THR A 50 5.83 7.84 6.78
CA THR A 50 5.74 7.92 5.31
C THR A 50 4.70 8.94 4.83
N GLU A 51 3.53 9.02 5.48
CA GLU A 51 2.49 9.97 5.06
C GLU A 51 2.93 11.42 5.29
N SER A 52 3.42 11.72 6.49
CA SER A 52 3.90 13.05 6.84
C SER A 52 5.07 13.49 5.97
N PHE A 53 5.96 12.56 5.65
CA PHE A 53 7.07 12.80 4.72
C PHE A 53 6.57 13.12 3.31
N LEU A 54 5.63 12.35 2.77
CA LEU A 54 5.07 12.60 1.43
C LEU A 54 4.33 13.93 1.35
N ASP A 55 3.56 14.30 2.37
CA ASP A 55 2.89 15.59 2.47
C ASP A 55 3.92 16.75 2.44
N TRP A 56 5.04 16.60 3.17
CA TRP A 56 6.14 17.56 3.17
C TRP A 56 6.84 17.67 1.80
N VAL A 57 7.07 16.54 1.12
CA VAL A 57 7.65 16.53 -0.23
C VAL A 57 6.75 17.31 -1.19
N ASP A 58 5.43 17.10 -1.14
CA ASP A 58 4.47 17.81 -2.01
C ASP A 58 4.46 19.32 -1.76
N GLU A 59 4.60 19.76 -0.51
CA GLU A 59 4.63 21.19 -0.17
C GLU A 59 5.97 21.87 -0.54
N THR A 60 7.07 21.13 -0.39
CA THR A 60 8.45 21.64 -0.54
C THR A 60 8.93 21.60 -1.98
N VAL A 61 8.74 20.47 -2.66
CA VAL A 61 9.20 20.27 -4.05
C VAL A 61 8.15 20.82 -4.99
N ARG A 62 8.23 22.13 -5.28
CA ARG A 62 7.23 22.83 -6.10
C ARG A 62 7.47 22.74 -7.61
N THR A 63 8.55 22.10 -8.04
CA THR A 63 8.89 21.85 -9.45
C THR A 63 8.25 20.55 -9.95
N GLU A 64 8.44 20.19 -11.22
CA GLU A 64 8.10 18.82 -11.65
C GLU A 64 8.92 17.81 -10.84
N TYR A 65 8.24 16.87 -10.19
CA TYR A 65 8.90 15.80 -9.44
C TYR A 65 8.14 14.48 -9.59
N ARG A 66 8.81 13.37 -9.30
CA ARG A 66 8.22 12.03 -9.24
C ARG A 66 8.68 11.36 -7.97
N VAL A 67 7.73 10.87 -7.17
CA VAL A 67 8.03 10.01 -6.03
C VAL A 67 7.78 8.55 -6.39
N VAL A 68 8.70 7.68 -6.00
CA VAL A 68 8.57 6.22 -6.06
C VAL A 68 8.70 5.69 -4.65
N LEU A 69 7.68 4.95 -4.20
CA LEU A 69 7.62 4.36 -2.88
C LEU A 69 7.84 2.84 -3.00
N GLN A 70 8.79 2.29 -2.25
CA GLN A 70 9.11 0.87 -2.25
C GLN A 70 9.05 0.29 -0.84
N SER A 71 8.41 -0.87 -0.70
CA SER A 71 8.46 -1.66 0.53
C SER A 71 9.84 -2.28 0.69
N VAL A 72 10.43 -2.09 1.87
CA VAL A 72 11.74 -2.64 2.21
C VAL A 72 11.55 -3.94 2.99
N GLU A 73 11.94 -5.06 2.38
CA GLU A 73 11.79 -6.39 2.99
C GLU A 73 12.86 -6.67 4.06
N ALA A 74 14.05 -6.08 3.92
CA ALA A 74 15.14 -6.21 4.88
C ALA A 74 16.19 -5.11 4.70
N THR A 75 16.84 -4.74 5.82
CA THR A 75 18.03 -3.87 5.85
C THR A 75 19.11 -4.48 6.73
N LEU A 76 20.37 -4.14 6.44
CA LEU A 76 21.53 -4.46 7.28
C LEU A 76 22.39 -3.20 7.45
N PRO A 77 22.78 -2.82 8.69
CA PRO A 77 22.38 -3.43 9.95
C PRO A 77 20.87 -3.33 10.19
N ARG A 78 20.31 -4.28 10.95
CA ARG A 78 18.89 -4.23 11.28
C ARG A 78 18.69 -3.06 12.24
N PRO A 79 17.68 -2.19 12.04
CA PRO A 79 17.34 -1.18 13.01
C PRO A 79 17.02 -1.85 14.35
N GLU A 80 17.44 -1.19 15.41
CA GLU A 80 17.06 -1.57 16.76
C GLU A 80 15.55 -1.36 16.86
N VAL A 81 14.81 -2.44 17.11
CA VAL A 81 13.41 -2.27 17.52
C VAL A 81 13.53 -1.79 18.95
N GLU A 82 13.05 -0.58 19.24
CA GLU A 82 12.86 -0.17 20.62
C GLU A 82 11.90 -1.20 21.22
N ASP A 83 12.45 -2.15 21.99
CA ASP A 83 11.64 -3.04 22.80
C ASP A 83 10.89 -2.10 23.75
N GLU A 84 9.59 -1.95 23.53
CA GLU A 84 8.71 -1.36 24.53
C GLU A 84 8.92 -2.17 25.81
N GLU A 85 9.74 -1.64 26.72
CA GLU A 85 10.05 -2.24 28.01
C GLU A 85 8.72 -2.52 28.72
N GLU A 86 8.39 -3.81 28.88
CA GLU A 86 7.44 -4.34 29.86
C GLU A 86 6.24 -3.40 30.16
N ALA A 87 5.43 -3.10 29.15
CA ALA A 87 4.09 -2.60 29.42
C ALA A 87 3.30 -3.73 30.09
N ASP A 88 2.91 -3.48 31.34
CA ASP A 88 2.19 -4.39 32.24
C ASP A 88 1.14 -5.24 31.51
N ALA A 89 1.09 -6.53 31.89
CA ALA A 89 0.11 -7.50 31.46
C ALA A 89 -1.30 -7.18 32.00
N ASP A 90 -1.96 -6.15 31.48
CA ASP A 90 -3.39 -5.89 31.74
C ASP A 90 -4.10 -5.00 30.68
N ASP A 91 -3.72 -5.12 29.40
CA ASP A 91 -4.53 -4.54 28.30
C ASP A 91 -4.96 -5.63 27.31
N GLU A 92 -6.24 -6.04 27.39
CA GLU A 92 -6.88 -6.99 26.46
C GLU A 92 -7.12 -6.41 25.05
N ASN A 93 -6.37 -5.39 24.65
CA ASN A 93 -6.29 -4.92 23.27
C ASN A 93 -4.82 -4.95 22.85
N GLU A 94 -4.32 -6.16 22.59
CA GLU A 94 -3.16 -6.34 21.71
C GLU A 94 -3.59 -5.78 20.36
N ASP A 95 -3.41 -4.47 20.16
CA ASP A 95 -3.38 -3.85 18.85
C ASP A 95 -2.21 -4.51 18.13
N VAL A 96 -2.53 -5.63 17.47
CA VAL A 96 -1.65 -6.22 16.47
C VAL A 96 -1.27 -5.04 15.58
N SER A 97 -0.01 -4.64 15.60
CA SER A 97 0.53 -3.61 14.71
C SER A 97 0.54 -4.20 13.30
N VAL A 98 -0.67 -4.34 12.74
CA VAL A 98 -0.91 -4.64 11.34
C VAL A 98 -0.22 -3.50 10.62
N GLY A 99 0.96 -3.78 10.07
CA GLY A 99 1.85 -2.79 9.48
C GLY A 99 1.02 -1.79 8.67
N ARG A 100 0.98 -0.56 9.17
CA ARG A 100 0.11 0.50 8.63
C ARG A 100 0.37 0.61 7.14
N ILE A 101 -0.67 0.61 6.32
CA ILE A 101 -0.50 0.80 4.87
C ILE A 101 -0.81 2.28 4.59
N GLY A 102 0.11 2.98 3.95
CA GLY A 102 -0.08 4.38 3.55
C GLY A 102 -1.26 4.55 2.59
N ARG A 103 -1.86 5.74 2.54
CA ARG A 103 -2.98 6.08 1.65
C ARG A 103 -2.59 5.92 0.19
N ALA A 104 -1.38 6.34 -0.18
CA ALA A 104 -0.87 6.20 -1.54
C ALA A 104 -0.74 4.71 -1.95
N GLU A 105 -0.24 3.87 -1.05
CA GLU A 105 -0.14 2.42 -1.25
C GLU A 105 -1.52 1.75 -1.33
N LEU A 106 -2.42 2.10 -0.40
CA LEU A 106 -3.80 1.60 -0.38
C LEU A 106 -4.54 1.96 -1.66
N TYR A 107 -4.33 3.18 -2.17
CA TYR A 107 -4.96 3.64 -3.39
C TYR A 107 -4.47 2.86 -4.62
N GLU A 108 -3.15 2.72 -4.81
CA GLU A 108 -2.64 1.91 -5.92
C GLU A 108 -3.02 0.43 -5.79
N TYR A 109 -2.99 -0.13 -4.59
CA TYR A 109 -3.46 -1.50 -4.35
C TYR A 109 -4.94 -1.66 -4.74
N ALA A 110 -5.81 -0.76 -4.28
CA ALA A 110 -7.23 -0.79 -4.60
C ALA A 110 -7.47 -0.61 -6.11
N ARG A 111 -6.74 0.30 -6.75
CA ARG A 111 -6.82 0.58 -8.17
C ARG A 111 -6.39 -0.61 -9.03
N ASP A 112 -5.33 -1.30 -8.63
CA ASP A 112 -4.90 -2.52 -9.33
C ASP A 112 -5.85 -3.70 -9.07
N ALA A 113 -6.30 -3.88 -7.83
CA ALA A 113 -7.19 -4.96 -7.44
C ALA A 113 -8.61 -4.83 -8.02
N ALA A 114 -8.99 -3.64 -8.50
CA ALA A 114 -10.23 -3.41 -9.26
C ALA A 114 -10.13 -3.80 -10.76
N ASN A 115 -8.93 -4.14 -11.27
CA ASN A 115 -8.77 -4.51 -12.66
C ASN A 115 -9.32 -5.92 -12.95
N VAL A 116 -10.33 -5.97 -13.81
CA VAL A 116 -10.94 -7.23 -14.26
C VAL A 116 -10.06 -7.86 -15.33
N SER A 117 -9.32 -8.91 -14.96
CA SER A 117 -8.44 -9.67 -15.85
C SER A 117 -9.02 -11.04 -16.24
N GLY A 118 -8.38 -11.74 -17.18
CA GLY A 118 -8.75 -13.14 -17.49
C GLY A 118 -8.63 -14.07 -16.27
N TYR A 119 -7.67 -13.79 -15.38
CA TYR A 119 -7.52 -14.49 -14.10
C TYR A 119 -8.73 -14.29 -13.19
N TYR A 120 -9.25 -13.06 -13.12
CA TYR A 120 -10.46 -12.74 -12.36
C TYR A 120 -11.63 -13.62 -12.78
N TYR A 121 -11.94 -13.67 -14.08
CA TYR A 121 -13.03 -14.51 -14.59
C TYR A 121 -12.79 -16.00 -14.37
N ALA A 122 -11.55 -16.47 -14.53
CA ALA A 122 -11.21 -17.87 -14.29
C ALA A 122 -11.42 -18.28 -12.83
N MET A 123 -10.95 -17.45 -11.88
CA MET A 123 -11.13 -17.70 -10.45
C MET A 123 -12.60 -17.61 -10.04
N THR A 124 -13.35 -16.64 -10.55
CA THR A 124 -14.80 -16.55 -10.30
C THR A 124 -15.53 -17.78 -10.83
N ALA A 125 -15.23 -18.23 -12.05
CA ALA A 125 -15.86 -19.43 -12.61
C ALA A 125 -15.52 -20.70 -11.81
N LEU A 126 -14.26 -20.85 -11.37
CA LEU A 126 -13.85 -21.96 -10.49
C LEU A 126 -14.55 -21.89 -9.12
N SER A 127 -14.67 -20.70 -8.54
CA SER A 127 -15.39 -20.48 -7.28
C SER A 127 -16.85 -20.91 -7.41
N VAL A 128 -17.54 -20.55 -8.50
CA VAL A 128 -18.92 -20.97 -8.76
C VAL A 128 -19.05 -22.50 -8.84
N ILE A 129 -18.11 -23.17 -9.53
CA ILE A 129 -18.11 -24.64 -9.64
C ILE A 129 -17.93 -25.29 -8.25
N VAL A 130 -16.98 -24.79 -7.45
CA VAL A 130 -16.71 -25.29 -6.10
C VAL A 130 -17.91 -25.03 -5.18
N ALA A 131 -18.49 -23.82 -5.22
CA ALA A 131 -19.68 -23.46 -4.45
C ALA A 131 -20.88 -24.34 -4.81
N ALA A 132 -21.15 -24.55 -6.10
CA ALA A 132 -22.21 -25.46 -6.56
C ALA A 132 -21.97 -26.90 -6.07
N GLY A 133 -20.74 -27.39 -6.16
CA GLY A 133 -20.37 -28.72 -5.64
C GLY A 133 -20.49 -28.85 -4.12
N GLY A 134 -20.19 -27.78 -3.38
CA GLY A 134 -20.35 -27.70 -1.92
C GLY A 134 -21.83 -27.68 -1.51
N MET A 135 -22.66 -26.90 -2.21
CA MET A 135 -24.11 -26.85 -1.99
C MET A 135 -24.78 -28.19 -2.28
N LEU A 136 -24.43 -28.84 -3.40
CA LEU A 136 -24.98 -30.17 -3.75
C LEU A 136 -24.64 -31.27 -2.74
N ARG A 137 -23.59 -31.08 -1.94
CA ARG A 137 -23.14 -32.01 -0.90
C ARG A 137 -23.54 -31.57 0.51
N ASP A 138 -24.27 -30.47 0.66
CA ASP A 138 -24.58 -29.84 1.94
C ASP A 138 -23.33 -29.60 2.82
N GLN A 139 -22.21 -29.23 2.19
CA GLN A 139 -20.93 -28.98 2.86
C GLN A 139 -20.65 -27.48 2.95
N THR A 140 -21.11 -26.85 4.03
CA THR A 140 -20.89 -25.41 4.27
C THR A 140 -19.41 -25.04 4.24
N ALA A 141 -18.52 -25.89 4.76
CA ALA A 141 -17.08 -25.63 4.73
C ALA A 141 -16.53 -25.45 3.29
N VAL A 142 -17.04 -26.23 2.32
CA VAL A 142 -16.63 -26.10 0.90
C VAL A 142 -17.18 -24.81 0.29
N VAL A 143 -18.40 -24.41 0.67
CA VAL A 143 -19.00 -23.15 0.22
C VAL A 143 -18.24 -21.95 0.77
N ILE A 144 -17.84 -21.96 2.05
CA ILE A 144 -16.98 -20.91 2.62
C ILE A 144 -15.60 -20.91 1.93
N GLY A 145 -15.04 -22.08 1.65
CA GLY A 145 -13.80 -22.18 0.87
C GLY A 145 -13.90 -21.55 -0.51
N ALA A 146 -15.05 -21.65 -1.18
CA ALA A 146 -15.29 -21.00 -2.47
C ALA A 146 -15.19 -19.45 -2.39
N MET A 147 -15.64 -18.85 -1.27
CA MET A 147 -15.53 -17.40 -1.04
C MET A 147 -14.08 -16.92 -0.97
N VAL A 148 -13.16 -17.75 -0.46
CA VAL A 148 -11.73 -17.45 -0.38
C VAL A 148 -11.05 -17.50 -1.76
N ILE A 149 -11.57 -18.29 -2.70
CA ILE A 149 -11.03 -18.42 -4.05
C ILE A 149 -11.34 -17.17 -4.90
N ALA A 150 -12.53 -16.59 -4.73
CA ALA A 150 -12.98 -15.48 -5.56
C ALA A 150 -12.24 -14.17 -5.20
N PRO A 151 -11.63 -13.48 -6.18
CA PRO A 151 -10.84 -12.26 -5.93
C PRO A 151 -11.74 -11.02 -5.76
N LEU A 152 -12.75 -11.09 -4.88
CA LEU A 152 -13.75 -10.03 -4.69
C LEU A 152 -13.36 -8.98 -3.64
N ILE A 153 -12.35 -9.25 -2.82
CA ILE A 153 -11.89 -8.30 -1.78
C ILE A 153 -11.39 -6.99 -2.43
N GLY A 154 -10.60 -7.11 -3.49
CA GLY A 154 -10.04 -5.96 -4.23
C GLY A 154 -11.09 -4.97 -4.74
N PRO A 155 -12.06 -5.42 -5.56
CA PRO A 155 -13.14 -4.58 -6.06
C PRO A 155 -14.00 -3.95 -4.96
N ASN A 156 -14.25 -4.65 -3.84
CA ASN A 156 -15.01 -4.09 -2.73
C ASN A 156 -14.24 -2.99 -1.99
N LEU A 157 -12.94 -3.20 -1.77
CA LEU A 157 -12.06 -2.19 -1.18
C LEU A 157 -11.97 -0.94 -2.07
N ALA A 158 -11.80 -1.13 -3.38
CA ALA A 158 -11.75 -0.04 -4.35
C ALA A 158 -13.06 0.75 -4.41
N LEU A 159 -14.21 0.09 -4.29
CA LEU A 159 -15.51 0.75 -4.25
C LEU A 159 -15.66 1.61 -2.98
N ALA A 160 -15.26 1.09 -1.82
CA ALA A 160 -15.28 1.82 -0.56
C ALA A 160 -14.33 3.02 -0.58
N LEU A 161 -13.10 2.83 -1.07
CA LEU A 161 -12.10 3.88 -1.17
C LEU A 161 -12.51 4.96 -2.17
N GLY A 162 -12.98 4.57 -3.37
CA GLY A 162 -13.50 5.50 -4.37
C GLY A 162 -14.70 6.30 -3.86
N THR A 163 -15.57 5.68 -3.04
CA THR A 163 -16.70 6.41 -2.40
C THR A 163 -16.19 7.43 -1.40
N THR A 164 -15.17 7.08 -0.62
CA THR A 164 -14.61 7.93 0.43
C THR A 164 -13.83 9.12 -0.15
N LEU A 165 -13.05 8.87 -1.20
CA LEU A 165 -12.25 9.90 -1.89
C LEU A 165 -13.06 10.71 -2.91
N GLY A 166 -14.27 10.27 -3.27
CA GLY A 166 -15.06 10.89 -4.34
C GLY A 166 -14.52 10.61 -5.74
N ASP A 167 -13.67 9.60 -5.91
CA ASP A 167 -13.10 9.22 -7.19
C ASP A 167 -14.10 8.41 -8.04
N THR A 168 -14.76 9.10 -8.97
CA THR A 168 -15.74 8.50 -9.87
C THR A 168 -15.17 7.48 -10.85
N GLU A 169 -13.88 7.59 -11.21
CA GLU A 169 -13.22 6.67 -12.13
C GLU A 169 -12.94 5.34 -11.44
N LEU A 170 -12.37 5.40 -10.22
CA LEU A 170 -12.16 4.22 -9.37
C LEU A 170 -13.50 3.56 -8.99
N LEU A 171 -14.51 4.36 -8.63
CA LEU A 171 -15.88 3.89 -8.37
C LEU A 171 -16.47 3.13 -9.55
N GLY A 172 -16.39 3.70 -10.77
CA GLY A 172 -16.93 3.07 -11.97
C GLY A 172 -16.25 1.75 -12.29
N ARG A 173 -14.91 1.70 -12.19
CA ARG A 173 -14.13 0.47 -12.38
C ARG A 173 -14.49 -0.60 -11.35
N ALA A 174 -14.51 -0.23 -10.07
CA ALA A 174 -14.83 -1.13 -8.97
C ALA A 174 -16.27 -1.64 -9.03
N GLY A 175 -17.22 -0.75 -9.37
CA GLY A 175 -18.63 -1.12 -9.57
C GLY A 175 -18.81 -2.09 -10.73
N TRP A 176 -18.14 -1.86 -11.85
CA TRP A 176 -18.13 -2.79 -12.98
C TRP A 176 -17.51 -4.14 -12.62
N ALA A 177 -16.37 -4.13 -11.92
CA ALA A 177 -15.69 -5.34 -11.48
C ALA A 177 -16.59 -6.19 -10.58
N ASN A 178 -17.26 -5.59 -9.59
CA ASN A 178 -18.23 -6.29 -8.75
C ASN A 178 -19.39 -6.85 -9.58
N LEU A 179 -19.99 -6.09 -10.49
CA LEU A 179 -21.08 -6.59 -11.33
C LEU A 179 -20.66 -7.74 -12.26
N ALA A 180 -19.43 -7.71 -12.77
CA ALA A 180 -18.90 -8.74 -13.66
C ALA A 180 -18.54 -10.04 -12.93
N GLY A 181 -18.28 -9.99 -11.63
CA GLY A 181 -17.96 -11.17 -10.81
C GLY A 181 -19.07 -11.65 -9.87
N VAL A 182 -20.23 -11.00 -9.89
CA VAL A 182 -21.48 -11.45 -9.22
C VAL A 182 -22.18 -12.51 -10.06
#